data_AF-A0A2P6MJ38-F1
#
_entry.id   AF-A0A2P6MJ38-F1
#
_cell.length_a   1.000
_cell.length_b   1.000
_cell.length_c   1.000
_cell.angle_alpha   90.00
_cell.angle_beta   90.00
_cell.angle_gamma   90.00
#
_symmetry.space_group_name_H-M   'P 1'
#
loop_
_entity.id
_entity.type
_entity.pdbx_description
1 polymer ?
#
loop_
_entity_poly.entity_id
_entity_poly.type
_entity_poly.pdbx_seq_one_letter_code
_entity_poly.pdbx_strand_id
1 'polypeptide(L)'
;MLKKWGIFCLAFVLAVVPFLQTEEAAASSTADQVISAGKSQLGTPYRWGGTTTSGFDCSGFTGYAFAKAGIDLPRTAAQQYQVGTPVSRSNLQPGDLVFFNTRGGISHNGIYIGGNKFIHSSSSKGVSIASLGNVYWSPRYVGAKRVIQDQSSEVASVQSSAPTYETANVVVNGDTLNTDQDAVTKDGRTLVPMRAIFEEMGAVVQWDSSSKRVTGHLDGKKVALTIGNKRATAQGSTVTLDQPAELVNGRTMVPLRFVGESLGAVVHWENSSKTAKIYQ
;
A
#
# COMPACT_ATOMS: atom_id res chain seq x y z
N MET A 1 13.56 -40.67 -68.82
CA MET A 1 12.67 -39.50 -68.68
C MET A 1 11.88 -39.63 -67.37
N LEU A 2 11.82 -38.53 -66.62
CA LEU A 2 11.04 -38.25 -65.39
C LEU A 2 11.37 -39.01 -64.08
N LYS A 3 12.12 -38.34 -63.19
CA LYS A 3 12.18 -38.59 -61.74
C LYS A 3 10.93 -37.99 -61.08
N LYS A 4 10.20 -38.79 -60.31
CA LYS A 4 9.05 -38.34 -59.49
C LYS A 4 9.57 -37.70 -58.20
N TRP A 5 9.22 -36.43 -57.97
CA TRP A 5 9.34 -35.73 -56.69
C TRP A 5 7.99 -35.83 -55.97
N GLY A 6 7.97 -36.47 -54.80
CA GLY A 6 6.83 -36.48 -53.89
C GLY A 6 7.12 -35.54 -52.72
N ILE A 7 6.43 -34.40 -52.69
CA ILE A 7 6.50 -33.37 -51.67
C ILE A 7 5.90 -33.90 -50.36
N PHE A 8 6.69 -33.91 -49.28
CA PHE A 8 6.21 -34.18 -47.92
C PHE A 8 5.72 -32.86 -47.31
N CYS A 9 4.40 -32.62 -47.32
CA CYS A 9 3.79 -31.51 -46.59
C CYS A 9 3.76 -31.84 -45.09
N LEU A 10 4.72 -31.29 -44.34
CA LEU A 10 4.70 -31.29 -42.89
C LEU A 10 3.71 -30.20 -42.43
N ALA A 11 2.44 -30.57 -42.22
CA ALA A 11 1.46 -29.68 -41.62
C ALA A 11 1.78 -29.50 -40.13
N PHE A 12 2.39 -28.36 -39.79
CA PHE A 12 2.62 -27.96 -38.40
C PHE A 12 1.29 -27.47 -37.82
N VAL A 13 0.57 -28.36 -37.14
CA VAL A 13 -0.64 -28.01 -36.38
C VAL A 13 -0.19 -27.16 -35.19
N LEU A 14 -0.33 -25.84 -35.30
CA LEU A 14 -0.23 -24.93 -34.18
C LEU A 14 -1.44 -25.21 -33.26
N ALA A 15 -1.24 -26.07 -32.27
CA ALA A 15 -2.17 -26.22 -31.16
C ALA A 15 -2.15 -24.90 -30.38
N VAL A 16 -3.07 -24.00 -30.72
CA VAL A 16 -3.37 -22.83 -29.88
C VAL A 16 -4.01 -23.38 -28.62
N VAL A 17 -3.19 -23.63 -27.60
CA VAL A 17 -3.69 -23.94 -26.27
C VAL A 17 -4.39 -22.67 -25.79
N PRO A 18 -5.71 -22.67 -25.55
CA PRO A 18 -6.36 -21.52 -24.96
C PRO A 18 -5.77 -21.40 -23.55
N PHE A 19 -4.93 -20.38 -23.35
CA PHE A 19 -4.55 -19.95 -22.02
C PHE A 19 -5.86 -19.51 -21.37
N LEU A 20 -6.43 -20.35 -20.49
CA LEU A 20 -7.55 -19.95 -19.65
C LEU A 20 -7.08 -18.73 -18.86
N GLN A 21 -7.49 -17.54 -19.29
CA GLN A 21 -7.43 -16.36 -18.44
C GLN A 21 -8.48 -16.58 -17.36
N THR A 22 -8.04 -17.00 -16.19
CA THR A 22 -8.85 -16.87 -14.97
C THR A 22 -9.08 -15.37 -14.78
N GLU A 23 -10.27 -14.89 -15.09
CA GLU A 23 -10.71 -13.57 -14.66
C GLU A 23 -10.86 -13.63 -13.14
N GLU A 24 -9.79 -13.27 -12.44
CA GLU A 24 -9.83 -13.04 -11.01
C GLU A 24 -10.64 -11.76 -10.79
N ALA A 25 -11.96 -11.92 -10.67
CA ALA A 25 -12.82 -10.89 -10.13
C ALA A 25 -12.22 -10.43 -8.81
N ALA A 26 -11.73 -9.20 -8.74
CA ALA A 26 -11.05 -8.65 -7.58
C ALA A 26 -11.92 -8.88 -6.33
N ALA A 27 -11.49 -9.81 -5.47
CA ALA A 27 -12.20 -10.10 -4.24
C ALA A 27 -12.31 -8.79 -3.42
N SER A 28 -13.54 -8.45 -3.01
CA SER A 28 -13.81 -7.28 -2.17
C SER A 28 -12.96 -7.36 -0.90
N SER A 29 -12.22 -6.29 -0.57
CA SER A 29 -11.30 -6.28 0.57
C SER A 29 -12.04 -6.61 1.87
N THR A 30 -11.34 -7.17 2.86
CA THR A 30 -11.95 -7.48 4.18
C THR A 30 -12.58 -6.22 4.80
N ALA A 31 -11.95 -5.06 4.63
CA ALA A 31 -12.51 -3.78 5.07
C ALA A 31 -13.82 -3.44 4.34
N ASP A 32 -13.90 -3.63 3.04
CA ASP A 32 -15.12 -3.40 2.25
C ASP A 32 -16.25 -4.35 2.67
N GLN A 33 -15.94 -5.61 2.99
CA GLN A 33 -16.91 -6.57 3.51
C GLN A 33 -17.48 -6.12 4.86
N VAL A 34 -16.61 -5.76 5.81
CA VAL A 34 -17.03 -5.25 7.14
C VAL A 34 -17.89 -3.99 7.00
N ILE A 35 -17.45 -3.03 6.19
CA ILE A 35 -18.16 -1.76 6.00
C ILE A 35 -19.51 -1.99 5.30
N SER A 36 -19.55 -2.87 4.29
CA SER A 36 -20.79 -3.19 3.57
C SER A 36 -21.78 -3.90 4.49
N ALA A 37 -21.30 -4.87 5.30
CA ALA A 37 -22.11 -5.51 6.33
C ALA A 37 -22.67 -4.50 7.33
N GLY A 38 -21.83 -3.57 7.82
CA GLY A 38 -22.27 -2.50 8.71
C GLY A 38 -23.32 -1.58 8.06
N LYS A 39 -23.09 -1.13 6.83
CA LYS A 39 -24.01 -0.26 6.08
C LYS A 39 -25.36 -0.94 5.81
N SER A 40 -25.38 -2.25 5.59
CA SER A 40 -26.63 -3.01 5.41
C SER A 40 -27.56 -2.97 6.63
N GLN A 41 -27.03 -2.60 7.81
CA GLN A 41 -27.77 -2.53 9.07
C GLN A 41 -28.19 -1.10 9.43
N LEU A 42 -28.03 -0.11 8.55
CA LEU A 42 -28.46 1.26 8.83
C LEU A 42 -29.93 1.31 9.25
N GLY A 43 -30.20 1.99 10.36
CA GLY A 43 -31.53 2.11 10.96
C GLY A 43 -31.88 1.00 11.97
N THR A 44 -31.12 -0.09 12.06
CA THR A 44 -31.39 -1.14 13.05
C THR A 44 -31.36 -0.55 14.47
N PRO A 45 -32.41 -0.74 15.30
CA PRO A 45 -32.51 -0.10 16.61
C PRO A 45 -31.38 -0.47 17.57
N TYR A 46 -31.08 0.44 18.49
CA TYR A 46 -30.18 0.13 19.59
C TYR A 46 -30.87 -0.77 20.62
N ARG A 47 -30.20 -1.84 21.05
CA ARG A 47 -30.61 -2.67 22.19
C ARG A 47 -29.40 -2.97 23.07
N TRP A 48 -29.48 -2.63 24.35
CA TRP A 48 -28.43 -2.98 25.30
C TRP A 48 -28.22 -4.50 25.33
N GLY A 49 -26.99 -4.98 25.16
CA GLY A 49 -26.71 -6.40 25.07
C GLY A 49 -27.04 -7.02 23.70
N GLY A 50 -27.61 -6.27 22.76
CA GLY A 50 -28.03 -6.76 21.46
C GLY A 50 -26.87 -7.10 20.51
N THR A 51 -26.98 -8.23 19.82
CA THR A 51 -25.97 -8.78 18.90
C THR A 51 -26.55 -9.26 17.57
N THR A 52 -27.83 -8.97 17.30
CA THR A 52 -28.54 -9.45 16.11
C THR A 52 -29.25 -8.33 15.37
N THR A 53 -29.75 -8.62 14.17
CA THR A 53 -30.42 -7.63 13.31
C THR A 53 -31.76 -7.12 13.84
N SER A 54 -32.29 -7.68 14.95
CA SER A 54 -33.44 -7.13 15.67
C SER A 54 -33.07 -5.99 16.65
N GLY A 55 -31.77 -5.79 16.87
CA GLY A 55 -31.21 -4.65 17.58
C GLY A 55 -29.81 -4.93 18.11
N PHE A 56 -28.95 -3.91 18.03
CA PHE A 56 -27.54 -4.01 18.41
C PHE A 56 -27.18 -3.01 19.52
N ASP A 57 -26.29 -3.38 20.44
CA ASP A 57 -25.46 -2.36 21.11
C ASP A 57 -24.25 -2.00 20.25
N CYS A 58 -23.42 -1.06 20.70
CA CYS A 58 -22.27 -0.59 19.93
C CYS A 58 -21.28 -1.72 19.60
N SER A 59 -20.89 -2.49 20.61
CA SER A 59 -19.94 -3.61 20.47
C SER A 59 -20.54 -4.85 19.80
N GLY A 60 -21.84 -5.09 19.95
CA GLY A 60 -22.56 -6.14 19.24
C GLY A 60 -22.70 -5.84 17.76
N PHE A 61 -22.90 -4.56 17.39
CA PHE A 61 -22.89 -4.11 16.00
C PHE A 61 -21.51 -4.29 15.35
N THR A 62 -20.44 -3.84 16.00
CA THR A 62 -19.08 -4.02 15.46
C THR A 62 -18.74 -5.51 15.36
N GLY A 63 -19.08 -6.31 16.37
CA GLY A 63 -18.90 -7.76 16.34
C GLY A 63 -19.65 -8.42 15.18
N TYR A 64 -20.91 -8.07 14.94
CA TYR A 64 -21.69 -8.56 13.80
C TYR A 64 -21.03 -8.23 12.46
N ALA A 65 -20.61 -6.98 12.26
CA ALA A 65 -20.02 -6.54 11.00
C ALA A 65 -18.68 -7.25 10.70
N PHE A 66 -17.85 -7.45 11.74
CA PHE A 66 -16.58 -8.16 11.61
C PHE A 66 -16.76 -9.67 11.41
N ALA A 67 -17.74 -10.28 12.08
CA ALA A 67 -18.07 -11.69 11.88
C ALA A 67 -18.50 -12.00 10.43
N LYS A 68 -19.12 -11.04 9.73
CA LYS A 68 -19.44 -11.17 8.30
C LYS A 68 -18.22 -11.24 7.39
N ALA A 69 -17.07 -10.78 7.88
CA ALA A 69 -15.78 -10.91 7.21
C ALA A 69 -14.89 -12.00 7.86
N GLY A 70 -15.48 -12.89 8.67
CA GLY A 70 -14.77 -14.00 9.30
C GLY A 70 -13.89 -13.61 10.50
N ILE A 71 -14.06 -12.41 11.06
CA ILE A 71 -13.26 -11.93 12.20
C ILE A 71 -14.11 -11.91 13.47
N ASP A 72 -13.73 -12.71 14.45
CA ASP A 72 -14.39 -12.72 15.76
C ASP A 72 -13.82 -11.62 16.67
N LEU A 73 -14.72 -10.76 17.15
CA LEU A 73 -14.39 -9.72 18.12
C LEU A 73 -14.88 -10.10 19.52
N PRO A 74 -14.14 -9.75 20.58
CA PRO A 74 -14.65 -9.83 21.95
C PRO A 74 -15.96 -9.09 22.13
N ARG A 75 -16.80 -9.54 23.07
CA ARG A 75 -18.18 -9.04 23.17
C ARG A 75 -18.30 -7.56 23.51
N THR A 76 -17.41 -7.02 24.34
CA THR A 76 -17.56 -5.65 24.88
C THR A 76 -16.62 -4.66 24.21
N ALA A 77 -17.01 -3.38 24.13
CA ALA A 77 -16.16 -2.32 23.57
C ALA A 77 -14.81 -2.20 24.29
N ALA A 78 -14.78 -2.37 25.62
CA ALA A 78 -13.56 -2.36 26.41
C ALA A 78 -12.62 -3.51 26.06
N GLN A 79 -13.14 -4.73 25.86
CA GLN A 79 -12.33 -5.88 25.41
C GLN A 79 -11.89 -5.72 23.94
N GLN A 80 -12.75 -5.20 23.07
CA GLN A 80 -12.39 -4.90 21.68
C GLN A 80 -11.24 -3.89 21.58
N TYR A 81 -11.11 -2.98 22.55
CA TYR A 81 -9.98 -2.05 22.61
C TYR A 81 -8.65 -2.73 22.96
N GLN A 82 -8.67 -3.94 23.53
CA GLN A 82 -7.46 -4.69 23.89
C GLN A 82 -6.94 -5.57 22.75
N VAL A 83 -7.68 -5.73 21.65
CA VAL A 83 -7.28 -6.56 20.51
C VAL A 83 -6.90 -5.70 19.30
N GLY A 84 -6.05 -6.25 18.44
CA GLY A 84 -5.54 -5.56 17.26
C GLY A 84 -4.46 -4.52 17.56
N THR A 85 -3.96 -3.90 16.50
CA THR A 85 -2.83 -2.95 16.55
C THR A 85 -3.35 -1.53 16.80
N PRO A 86 -2.75 -0.75 17.74
CA PRO A 86 -3.10 0.66 17.92
C PRO A 86 -2.91 1.48 16.65
N VAL A 87 -3.86 2.36 16.33
CA VAL A 87 -3.80 3.26 15.17
C VAL A 87 -3.89 4.72 15.62
N SER A 88 -2.95 5.55 15.15
CA SER A 88 -3.02 7.00 15.36
C SER A 88 -4.14 7.60 14.50
N ARG A 89 -4.75 8.70 14.96
CA ARG A 89 -5.86 9.35 14.25
C ARG A 89 -5.51 9.75 12.81
N SER A 90 -4.26 10.12 12.53
CA SER A 90 -3.77 10.46 11.19
C SER A 90 -3.65 9.25 10.25
N ASN A 91 -3.55 8.05 10.81
CA ASN A 91 -3.33 6.80 10.07
C ASN A 91 -4.59 5.93 9.99
N LEU A 92 -5.75 6.49 10.32
CA LEU A 92 -7.04 5.82 10.24
C LEU A 92 -7.33 5.38 8.80
N GLN A 93 -7.69 4.10 8.66
CA GLN A 93 -8.08 3.48 7.41
C GLN A 93 -9.50 2.89 7.54
N PRO A 94 -10.31 2.92 6.48
CA PRO A 94 -11.62 2.28 6.49
C PRO A 94 -11.52 0.84 7.02
N GLY A 95 -12.40 0.47 7.95
CA GLY A 95 -12.37 -0.82 8.65
C GLY A 95 -11.72 -0.76 10.03
N ASP A 96 -10.98 0.31 10.39
CA ASP A 96 -10.48 0.47 11.75
C ASP A 96 -11.63 0.63 12.76
N LEU A 97 -11.47 0.04 13.95
CA LEU A 97 -12.35 0.31 15.08
C LEU A 97 -11.95 1.61 15.75
N VAL A 98 -12.91 2.51 15.96
CA VAL A 98 -12.74 3.77 16.69
C VAL A 98 -13.47 3.71 18.02
N PHE A 99 -12.86 4.24 19.07
CA PHE A 99 -13.32 4.09 20.45
C PHE A 99 -13.51 5.43 21.14
N PHE A 100 -14.50 5.50 22.02
CA PHE A 100 -14.92 6.73 22.66
C PHE A 100 -15.24 6.55 24.15
N ASN A 101 -15.05 7.64 24.89
CA ASN A 101 -15.49 7.80 26.27
C ASN A 101 -16.78 8.63 26.30
N THR A 102 -17.93 7.96 26.36
CA THR A 102 -19.25 8.60 26.43
C THR A 102 -19.86 8.57 27.84
N ARG A 103 -19.44 7.61 28.68
CA ARG A 103 -19.98 7.36 30.02
C ARG A 103 -18.91 7.02 31.08
N GLY A 104 -17.63 7.22 30.77
CA GLY A 104 -16.49 6.75 31.56
C GLY A 104 -15.74 5.61 30.85
N GLY A 105 -14.40 5.66 30.86
CA GLY A 105 -13.54 4.66 30.22
C GLY A 105 -13.85 4.42 28.73
N ILE A 106 -13.52 3.24 28.21
CA ILE A 106 -13.96 2.80 26.88
C ILE A 106 -15.43 2.35 26.98
N SER A 107 -16.35 3.24 26.61
CA SER A 107 -17.80 3.04 26.77
C SER A 107 -18.56 3.00 25.45
N HIS A 108 -17.92 3.30 24.33
CA HIS A 108 -18.55 3.25 23.00
C HIS A 108 -17.52 2.98 21.90
N ASN A 109 -17.96 2.39 20.80
CA ASN A 109 -17.13 2.14 19.63
C ASN A 109 -17.93 2.17 18.31
N GLY A 110 -17.20 2.12 17.20
CA GLY A 110 -17.75 2.01 15.86
C GLY A 110 -16.67 1.69 14.83
N ILE A 111 -17.06 1.62 13.56
CA ILE A 111 -16.19 1.24 12.44
C ILE A 111 -15.91 2.50 11.62
N TYR A 112 -14.65 2.86 11.44
CA TYR A 112 -14.26 3.97 10.58
C TYR A 112 -14.54 3.63 9.13
N ILE A 113 -15.13 4.57 8.38
CA ILE A 113 -15.56 4.36 6.98
C ILE A 113 -14.91 5.35 6.02
N GLY A 114 -13.83 6.02 6.45
CA GLY A 114 -13.19 7.09 5.68
C GLY A 114 -13.86 8.46 5.83
N GLY A 115 -13.24 9.49 5.25
CA GLY A 115 -13.81 10.84 5.19
C GLY A 115 -14.15 11.45 6.56
N ASN A 116 -13.38 11.11 7.61
CA ASN A 116 -13.63 11.53 8.99
C ASN A 116 -15.02 11.10 9.53
N LYS A 117 -15.54 9.96 9.05
CA LYS A 117 -16.82 9.38 9.44
C LYS A 117 -16.65 7.96 9.96
N PHE A 118 -17.60 7.53 10.78
CA PHE A 118 -17.68 6.17 11.30
C PHE A 118 -19.15 5.74 11.42
N ILE A 119 -19.40 4.44 11.29
CA ILE A 119 -20.70 3.81 11.48
C ILE A 119 -20.74 3.12 12.85
N HIS A 120 -21.85 3.27 13.57
CA HIS A 120 -22.01 2.71 14.91
C HIS A 120 -23.49 2.53 15.28
N SER A 121 -23.80 1.70 16.29
CA SER A 121 -25.13 1.66 16.92
C SER A 121 -25.24 2.75 17.99
N SER A 122 -26.05 3.78 17.77
CA SER A 122 -26.32 4.89 18.69
C SER A 122 -27.55 4.60 19.55
N SER A 123 -27.51 4.91 20.85
CA SER A 123 -28.67 4.75 21.74
C SER A 123 -29.91 5.55 21.31
N SER A 124 -29.74 6.63 20.54
CA SER A 124 -30.83 7.49 20.07
C SER A 124 -31.28 7.24 18.63
N LYS A 125 -30.41 6.68 17.79
CA LYS A 125 -30.65 6.59 16.33
C LYS A 125 -30.48 5.18 15.76
N GLY A 126 -30.16 4.20 16.60
CA GLY A 126 -29.74 2.88 16.14
C GLY A 126 -28.45 2.97 15.31
N VAL A 127 -28.26 1.99 14.43
CA VAL A 127 -27.11 1.96 13.51
C VAL A 127 -27.16 3.17 12.58
N SER A 128 -26.17 4.05 12.69
CA SER A 128 -26.11 5.32 11.97
C SER A 128 -24.66 5.75 11.74
N ILE A 129 -24.48 6.71 10.84
CA ILE A 129 -23.16 7.29 10.52
C ILE A 129 -23.02 8.63 11.23
N ALA A 130 -21.86 8.84 11.85
CA ALA A 130 -21.50 10.10 12.48
C ALA A 130 -20.12 10.57 12.02
N SER A 131 -19.83 11.86 12.22
CA SER A 131 -18.50 12.41 11.98
C SER A 131 -17.67 12.40 13.26
N LEU A 132 -16.41 11.97 13.14
CA LEU A 132 -15.42 12.05 14.21
C LEU A 132 -15.03 13.49 14.56
N GLY A 133 -15.33 14.47 13.70
CA GLY A 133 -15.01 15.87 13.90
C GLY A 133 -16.15 16.72 14.49
N ASN A 134 -17.33 16.13 14.75
CA ASN A 134 -18.42 16.92 15.31
C ASN A 134 -18.22 17.20 16.81
N VAL A 135 -18.97 18.18 17.32
CA VAL A 135 -18.87 18.67 18.71
C VAL A 135 -19.12 17.60 19.77
N TYR A 136 -19.83 16.52 19.43
CA TYR A 136 -20.12 15.44 20.37
C TYR A 136 -19.01 14.38 20.40
N TRP A 137 -18.57 13.89 19.24
CA TRP A 137 -17.64 12.78 19.11
C TRP A 137 -16.18 13.18 19.20
N SER A 138 -15.81 14.38 18.73
CA SER A 138 -14.42 14.83 18.74
C SER A 138 -13.81 14.86 20.16
N PRO A 139 -14.44 15.49 21.16
CA PRO A 139 -13.88 15.52 22.53
C PRO A 139 -13.96 14.16 23.24
N ARG A 140 -14.71 13.18 22.69
CA ARG A 140 -14.90 11.86 23.30
C ARG A 140 -14.02 10.79 22.67
N TYR A 141 -13.30 11.10 21.60
CA TYR A 141 -12.43 10.15 20.92
C TYR A 141 -11.26 9.74 21.83
N VAL A 142 -11.09 8.43 22.03
CA VAL A 142 -10.02 7.88 22.87
C VAL A 142 -8.90 7.32 22.02
N GLY A 143 -9.23 6.58 20.95
CA GLY A 143 -8.22 5.93 20.12
C GLY A 143 -8.84 5.00 19.08
N ALA A 144 -7.99 4.30 18.34
CA ALA A 144 -8.40 3.34 17.32
C ALA A 144 -7.57 2.06 17.34
N LYS A 145 -8.17 0.97 16.84
CA LYS A 145 -7.55 -0.36 16.71
C LYS A 145 -7.79 -0.92 15.31
N ARG A 146 -6.75 -1.47 14.71
CA ARG A 146 -6.82 -2.24 13.47
C ARG A 146 -6.83 -3.72 13.80
N VAL A 147 -7.96 -4.38 13.51
CA VAL A 147 -8.12 -5.83 13.71
C VAL A 147 -8.08 -6.58 12.39
N ILE A 148 -8.43 -5.91 11.29
CA ILE A 148 -8.27 -6.47 9.94
C ILE A 148 -6.79 -6.62 9.66
N GLN A 149 -6.34 -7.86 9.63
CA GLN A 149 -5.08 -8.23 9.01
C GLN A 149 -5.40 -8.40 7.53
N ASP A 150 -4.84 -7.54 6.68
CA ASP A 150 -4.97 -7.75 5.24
C ASP A 150 -4.38 -9.14 4.93
N GLN A 151 -5.23 -10.05 4.47
CA GLN A 151 -4.85 -11.38 4.00
C GLN A 151 -3.97 -11.32 2.75
N SER A 152 -3.66 -10.12 2.22
CA SER A 152 -2.50 -9.90 1.34
C SER A 152 -1.15 -10.16 2.02
N SER A 153 -1.13 -10.35 3.35
CA SER A 153 0.08 -10.64 4.13
C SER A 153 0.30 -12.15 4.34
N GLU A 154 -0.73 -12.99 4.23
CA GLU A 154 -0.64 -14.43 4.54
C GLU A 154 -0.38 -15.30 3.30
N VAL A 155 -0.87 -14.90 2.11
CA VAL A 155 -0.38 -15.45 0.83
C VAL A 155 1.04 -14.99 0.48
N ALA A 156 1.59 -13.98 1.16
CA ALA A 156 3.01 -13.61 1.05
C ALA A 156 3.93 -14.49 1.90
N SER A 157 3.45 -15.11 2.99
CA SER A 157 4.31 -15.86 3.92
C SER A 157 4.60 -17.32 3.52
N VAL A 158 4.03 -17.84 2.43
CA VAL A 158 4.49 -19.15 1.90
C VAL A 158 5.72 -18.96 0.98
N GLN A 159 6.07 -17.73 0.59
CA GLN A 159 7.36 -17.42 -0.06
C GLN A 159 7.68 -15.91 -0.02
N SER A 160 7.96 -15.33 1.14
CA SER A 160 8.54 -13.97 1.22
C SER A 160 9.29 -13.78 2.53
N SER A 161 10.62 -13.84 2.44
CA SER A 161 11.47 -13.02 3.30
C SER A 161 11.04 -11.55 3.17
N ALA A 162 11.11 -10.77 4.24
CA ALA A 162 11.12 -9.31 4.10
C ALA A 162 12.16 -8.94 3.01
N PRO A 163 11.95 -7.91 2.17
CA PRO A 163 12.99 -7.47 1.28
C PRO A 163 14.21 -7.09 2.13
N THR A 164 15.25 -7.91 2.09
CA THR A 164 16.51 -7.62 2.76
C THR A 164 17.15 -6.49 1.97
N TYR A 165 17.07 -5.28 2.53
CA TYR A 165 17.85 -4.17 2.05
C TYR A 165 19.28 -4.33 2.56
N GLU A 166 20.25 -4.51 1.68
CA GLU A 166 21.65 -4.43 2.08
C GLU A 166 22.18 -3.01 1.83
N THR A 167 22.97 -2.46 2.75
CA THR A 167 23.62 -1.17 2.53
C THR A 167 24.54 -1.23 1.30
N ALA A 168 24.48 -0.20 0.47
CA ALA A 168 25.35 0.00 -0.68
C ALA A 168 26.10 1.32 -0.56
N ASN A 169 27.32 1.35 -1.07
CA ASN A 169 28.06 2.60 -1.25
C ASN A 169 27.73 3.19 -2.62
N VAL A 170 27.70 4.51 -2.72
CA VAL A 170 27.53 5.21 -4.00
C VAL A 170 28.65 6.24 -4.13
N VAL A 171 29.32 6.23 -5.28
CA VAL A 171 30.39 7.16 -5.62
C VAL A 171 30.00 7.87 -6.91
N VAL A 172 30.03 9.20 -6.92
CA VAL A 172 29.70 10.04 -8.08
C VAL A 172 30.94 10.85 -8.45
N ASN A 173 31.44 10.68 -9.68
CA ASN A 173 32.63 11.37 -10.19
C ASN A 173 33.89 11.24 -9.31
N GLY A 174 33.96 10.22 -8.46
CA GLY A 174 35.07 9.96 -7.52
C GLY A 174 34.76 10.26 -6.06
N ASP A 175 33.71 11.04 -5.78
CA ASP A 175 33.31 11.43 -4.44
C ASP A 175 32.24 10.49 -3.87
N THR A 176 32.36 10.11 -2.59
CA THR A 176 31.38 9.26 -1.93
C THR A 176 30.13 10.07 -1.59
N LEU A 177 28.97 9.57 -2.01
CA LEU A 177 27.69 10.19 -1.76
C LEU A 177 27.32 10.04 -0.28
N ASN A 178 27.34 11.14 0.47
CA ASN A 178 26.96 11.16 1.88
C ASN A 178 25.50 11.64 2.02
N THR A 179 24.67 10.84 2.68
CA THR A 179 23.22 11.06 2.72
C THR A 179 22.65 10.76 4.08
N ASP A 180 21.53 11.39 4.42
CA ASP A 180 20.79 11.11 5.66
C ASP A 180 20.10 9.73 5.68
N GLN A 181 20.05 9.04 4.54
CA GLN A 181 19.58 7.68 4.38
C GLN A 181 20.48 6.96 3.39
N ASP A 182 21.20 5.92 3.84
CA ASP A 182 22.11 5.18 2.97
C ASP A 182 21.40 4.62 1.73
N ALA A 183 22.15 4.51 0.65
CA ALA A 183 21.75 3.71 -0.50
C ALA A 183 21.63 2.24 -0.08
N VAL A 184 20.68 1.54 -0.69
CA VAL A 184 20.37 0.15 -0.37
C VAL A 184 20.26 -0.69 -1.64
N THR A 185 20.56 -1.97 -1.57
CA THR A 185 20.21 -2.93 -2.61
C THR A 185 18.94 -3.68 -2.24
N LYS A 186 18.04 -3.87 -3.22
CA LYS A 186 16.87 -4.75 -3.13
C LYS A 186 16.75 -5.50 -4.44
N ASP A 187 16.63 -6.83 -4.38
CA ASP A 187 16.48 -7.69 -5.56
C ASP A 187 17.55 -7.43 -6.65
N GLY A 188 18.79 -7.15 -6.23
CA GLY A 188 19.90 -6.85 -7.14
C GLY A 188 19.87 -5.45 -7.79
N ARG A 189 19.02 -4.54 -7.29
CA ARG A 189 18.92 -3.15 -7.73
C ARG A 189 19.30 -2.19 -6.62
N THR A 190 20.22 -1.28 -6.93
CA THR A 190 20.59 -0.19 -6.03
C THR A 190 19.51 0.88 -6.05
N LEU A 191 18.96 1.16 -4.89
CA LEU A 191 18.05 2.26 -4.63
C LEU A 191 18.79 3.35 -3.87
N VAL A 192 18.63 4.58 -4.32
CA VAL A 192 19.31 5.74 -3.74
C VAL A 192 18.30 6.80 -3.32
N PRO A 193 18.60 7.60 -2.27
CA PRO A 193 17.76 8.74 -1.94
C PRO A 193 17.67 9.66 -3.14
N MET A 194 16.43 9.91 -3.55
CA MET A 194 16.12 10.74 -4.71
C MET A 194 16.81 12.09 -4.68
N ARG A 195 16.79 12.80 -3.54
CA ARG A 195 17.40 14.13 -3.49
C ARG A 195 18.91 14.08 -3.73
N ALA A 196 19.58 13.12 -3.09
CA ALA A 196 21.03 13.01 -3.12
C ALA A 196 21.59 12.79 -4.51
N ILE A 197 21.07 11.81 -5.27
CA ILE A 197 21.62 11.53 -6.59
C ILE A 197 21.33 12.66 -7.59
N PHE A 198 20.14 13.25 -7.55
CA PHE A 198 19.79 14.28 -8.51
C PHE A 198 20.55 15.58 -8.22
N GLU A 199 20.68 16.00 -6.96
CA GLU A 199 21.47 17.18 -6.61
C GLU A 199 22.96 16.99 -6.97
N GLU A 200 23.53 15.82 -6.67
CA GLU A 200 24.93 15.51 -7.01
C GLU A 200 25.17 15.52 -8.53
N MET A 201 24.19 15.05 -9.32
CA MET A 201 24.27 15.11 -10.78
C MET A 201 23.95 16.50 -11.36
N GLY A 202 23.66 17.50 -10.53
CA GLY A 202 23.30 18.86 -10.95
C GLY A 202 21.86 19.01 -11.46
N ALA A 203 21.01 18.00 -11.24
CA ALA A 203 19.65 17.97 -11.72
C ALA A 203 18.68 18.72 -10.78
N VAL A 204 17.73 19.45 -11.37
CA VAL A 204 16.63 20.07 -10.61
C VAL A 204 15.53 19.04 -10.36
N VAL A 205 15.12 18.91 -9.11
CA VAL A 205 14.09 17.94 -8.68
C VAL A 205 12.79 18.62 -8.31
N GLN A 206 11.69 18.03 -8.77
CA GLN A 206 10.34 18.39 -8.40
C GLN A 206 9.65 17.18 -7.78
N TRP A 207 9.08 17.37 -6.59
CA TRP A 207 8.26 16.39 -5.90
C TRP A 207 6.81 16.85 -5.89
N ASP A 208 5.92 16.01 -6.40
CA ASP A 208 4.47 16.18 -6.28
C ASP A 208 3.93 15.15 -5.29
N SER A 209 3.56 15.63 -4.10
CA SER A 209 3.01 14.80 -3.03
C SER A 209 1.63 14.24 -3.34
N SER A 210 0.84 14.92 -4.18
CA SER A 210 -0.54 14.50 -4.51
C SER A 210 -0.54 13.28 -5.43
N SER A 211 0.38 13.24 -6.38
CA SER A 211 0.56 12.13 -7.32
C SER A 211 1.70 11.17 -6.93
N LYS A 212 2.36 11.42 -5.78
CA LYS A 212 3.57 10.72 -5.32
C LYS A 212 4.62 10.59 -6.42
N ARG A 213 4.78 11.67 -7.20
CA ARG A 213 5.60 11.69 -8.40
C ARG A 213 6.85 12.52 -8.17
N VAL A 214 7.99 11.92 -8.46
CA VAL A 214 9.24 12.64 -8.65
C VAL A 214 9.44 12.93 -10.12
N THR A 215 9.91 14.13 -10.42
CA THR A 215 10.44 14.52 -11.72
C THR A 215 11.81 15.16 -11.53
N GLY A 216 12.80 14.78 -12.33
CA GLY A 216 14.08 15.48 -12.37
C GLY A 216 14.47 15.89 -13.77
N HIS A 217 15.23 16.98 -13.82
CA HIS A 217 15.63 17.68 -15.04
C HIS A 217 17.12 18.00 -15.03
N LEU A 218 17.84 17.60 -16.08
CA LEU A 218 19.26 17.92 -16.28
C LEU A 218 19.52 18.11 -17.77
N ASP A 219 20.07 19.25 -18.19
CA ASP A 219 20.47 19.53 -19.58
C ASP A 219 19.41 19.14 -20.64
N GLY A 220 18.15 19.52 -20.39
CA GLY A 220 17.01 19.20 -21.26
C GLY A 220 16.49 17.76 -21.16
N LYS A 221 17.19 16.87 -20.46
CA LYS A 221 16.72 15.50 -20.16
C LYS A 221 15.73 15.57 -19.01
N LYS A 222 14.69 14.74 -19.09
CA LYS A 222 13.63 14.63 -18.09
C LYS A 222 13.43 13.17 -17.72
N VAL A 223 13.41 12.89 -16.43
CA VAL A 223 13.00 11.59 -15.88
C VAL A 223 11.89 11.81 -14.86
N ALA A 224 10.90 10.91 -14.83
CA ALA A 224 9.86 10.96 -13.82
C ALA A 224 9.43 9.56 -13.38
N LEU A 225 9.21 9.41 -12.08
CA LEU A 225 8.82 8.16 -11.44
C LEU A 225 7.67 8.42 -10.47
N THR A 226 6.77 7.46 -10.34
CA THR A 226 5.72 7.47 -9.31
C THR A 226 6.00 6.36 -8.31
N ILE A 227 5.95 6.67 -7.02
CA ILE A 227 6.23 5.69 -5.96
C ILE A 227 5.26 4.50 -6.07
N GLY A 228 5.82 3.28 -6.02
CA GLY A 228 5.10 2.03 -6.15
C GLY A 228 4.68 1.67 -7.58
N ASN A 229 4.98 2.53 -8.57
CA ASN A 229 4.65 2.27 -9.97
C ASN A 229 5.89 1.83 -10.75
N LYS A 230 5.79 0.69 -11.44
CA LYS A 230 6.84 0.18 -12.34
C LYS A 230 6.93 0.96 -13.64
N ARG A 231 5.97 1.82 -13.98
CA ARG A 231 6.04 2.67 -15.18
C ARG A 231 6.65 4.01 -14.82
N ALA A 232 7.81 4.28 -15.40
CA ALA A 232 8.49 5.58 -15.33
C ALA A 232 8.52 6.22 -16.71
N THR A 233 8.89 7.49 -16.79
CA THR A 233 9.12 8.19 -18.06
C THR A 233 10.54 8.71 -18.14
N ALA A 234 11.23 8.44 -19.24
CA ALA A 234 12.53 9.01 -19.58
C ALA A 234 12.44 9.69 -20.95
N GLN A 235 12.79 10.97 -21.02
CA GLN A 235 12.75 11.78 -22.26
C GLN A 235 11.38 11.74 -22.99
N GLY A 236 10.28 11.60 -22.22
CA GLY A 236 8.92 11.51 -22.75
C GLY A 236 8.42 10.09 -23.08
N SER A 237 9.32 9.11 -23.19
CA SER A 237 8.98 7.71 -23.42
C SER A 237 8.68 6.98 -22.11
N THR A 238 7.69 6.07 -22.11
CA THR A 238 7.41 5.22 -20.94
C THR A 238 8.39 4.04 -20.91
N VAL A 239 9.03 3.83 -19.77
CA VAL A 239 9.92 2.70 -19.48
C VAL A 239 9.33 1.88 -18.34
N THR A 240 9.33 0.55 -18.49
CA THR A 240 8.97 -0.38 -17.40
C THR A 240 10.20 -0.72 -16.59
N LEU A 241 10.15 -0.42 -15.31
CA LEU A 241 11.16 -0.74 -14.31
C LEU A 241 10.92 -2.15 -13.77
N ASP A 242 12.00 -2.88 -13.54
CA ASP A 242 11.97 -4.11 -12.76
C ASP A 242 11.70 -3.82 -11.28
N GLN A 243 12.34 -2.76 -10.77
CA GLN A 243 12.20 -2.26 -9.42
C GLN A 243 11.63 -0.82 -9.44
N PRO A 244 10.45 -0.55 -8.84
CA PRO A 244 9.88 0.79 -8.81
C PRO A 244 10.60 1.71 -7.81
N ALA A 245 10.31 3.00 -7.87
CA ALA A 245 10.63 3.91 -6.77
C ALA A 245 9.81 3.55 -5.53
N GLU A 246 10.40 3.61 -4.34
CA GLU A 246 9.78 3.15 -3.10
C GLU A 246 10.01 4.14 -1.94
N LEU A 247 9.25 3.98 -0.86
CA LEU A 247 9.51 4.67 0.40
C LEU A 247 10.27 3.73 1.33
N VAL A 248 11.47 4.13 1.73
CA VAL A 248 12.26 3.45 2.77
C VAL A 248 12.50 4.45 3.88
N ASN A 249 12.05 4.16 5.11
CA ASN A 249 12.17 5.05 6.28
C ASN A 249 11.69 6.50 6.04
N GLY A 250 10.66 6.69 5.20
CA GLY A 250 10.14 8.03 4.86
C GLY A 250 10.95 8.79 3.80
N ARG A 251 11.98 8.18 3.22
CA ARG A 251 12.73 8.71 2.07
C ARG A 251 12.29 8.03 0.79
N THR A 252 12.13 8.82 -0.26
CA THR A 252 11.89 8.31 -1.61
C THR A 252 13.19 7.75 -2.17
N MET A 253 13.21 6.45 -2.38
CA MET A 253 14.33 5.72 -2.96
C MET A 253 14.02 5.44 -4.44
N VAL A 254 14.97 5.75 -5.32
CA VAL A 254 14.81 5.60 -6.77
C VAL A 254 15.84 4.62 -7.33
N PRO A 255 15.52 3.86 -8.39
CA PRO A 255 16.47 2.96 -9.02
C PRO A 255 17.63 3.75 -9.64
N LEU A 256 18.82 3.56 -9.09
CA LEU A 256 19.97 4.39 -9.42
C LEU A 256 20.33 4.32 -10.89
N ARG A 257 20.41 3.11 -11.45
CA ARG A 257 20.79 2.89 -12.85
C ARG A 257 19.84 3.61 -13.80
N PHE A 258 18.53 3.42 -13.61
CA PHE A 258 17.53 4.06 -14.47
C PHE A 258 17.62 5.59 -14.41
N VAL A 259 17.73 6.17 -13.22
CA VAL A 259 17.87 7.62 -13.06
C VAL A 259 19.16 8.13 -13.68
N GLY A 260 20.30 7.53 -13.33
CA GLY A 260 21.61 7.92 -13.82
C GLY A 260 21.70 7.88 -15.34
N GLU A 261 21.33 6.75 -15.95
CA GLU A 261 21.39 6.59 -17.41
C GLU A 261 20.38 7.48 -18.13
N SER A 262 19.18 7.69 -17.58
CA SER A 262 18.19 8.61 -18.16
C SER A 262 18.65 10.06 -18.17
N LEU A 263 19.52 10.44 -17.22
CA LEU A 263 20.16 11.75 -17.17
C LEU A 263 21.52 11.77 -17.89
N GLY A 264 21.96 10.64 -18.45
CA GLY A 264 23.13 10.48 -19.29
C GLY A 264 24.42 10.14 -18.58
N ALA A 265 24.36 9.68 -17.33
CA ALA A 265 25.52 9.11 -16.65
C ALA A 265 25.70 7.62 -16.99
N VAL A 266 26.92 7.14 -16.83
CA VAL A 266 27.27 5.71 -16.85
C VAL A 266 27.29 5.19 -15.42
N VAL A 267 26.60 4.08 -15.16
CA VAL A 267 26.51 3.47 -13.82
C VAL A 267 27.15 2.08 -13.80
N HIS A 268 28.25 1.93 -13.07
CA HIS A 268 28.94 0.66 -12.84
C HIS A 268 28.69 0.12 -11.44
N TRP A 269 28.42 -1.18 -11.33
CA TRP A 269 28.33 -1.89 -10.05
C TRP A 269 29.63 -2.66 -9.77
N GLU A 270 30.20 -2.48 -8.59
CA GLU A 270 31.35 -3.21 -8.09
C GLU A 270 30.92 -4.15 -6.95
N ASN A 271 30.93 -5.46 -7.24
CA ASN A 271 30.35 -6.44 -6.33
C ASN A 271 31.18 -6.67 -5.06
N SER A 272 32.51 -6.57 -5.14
CA SER A 272 33.41 -6.79 -4.00
C SER A 272 33.26 -5.73 -2.91
N SER A 273 32.96 -4.49 -3.29
CA SER A 273 32.84 -3.33 -2.39
C SER A 273 31.37 -2.91 -2.17
N LYS A 274 30.42 -3.61 -2.80
CA LYS A 274 29.00 -3.22 -2.86
C LYS A 274 28.81 -1.74 -3.24
N THR A 275 29.57 -1.29 -4.24
CA THR A 275 29.63 0.12 -4.62
C THR A 275 29.05 0.35 -6.01
N ALA A 276 28.13 1.31 -6.13
CA ALA A 276 27.73 1.86 -7.42
C ALA A 276 28.58 3.09 -7.75
N LYS A 277 29.29 3.09 -8.88
CA LYS A 277 30.10 4.20 -9.38
C LYS A 277 29.38 4.87 -10.54
N ILE A 278 29.31 6.19 -10.52
CA ILE A 278 28.60 7.01 -11.48
C ILE A 278 29.59 7.98 -12.13
N TYR A 279 29.56 8.03 -13.45
CA TYR A 279 30.41 8.92 -14.25
C TYR A 279 29.53 9.71 -15.22
N GLN A 280 29.76 11.02 -15.30
CA GLN A 280 29.13 11.89 -16.30
C GLN A 280 30.04 12.13 -17.51
#